data_AF-A0A7X7H7V4-F1
#
_entry.id   AF-A0A7X7H7V4-F1
#
_cell.length_a   1.000
_cell.length_b   1.000
_cell.length_c   1.000
_cell.angle_alpha   90.00
_cell.angle_beta   90.00
_cell.angle_gamma   90.00
#
_symmetry.space_group_name_H-M   'P 1'
#
loop_
_entity.id
_entity.type
_entity.pdbx_description
1 polymer ?
#
loop_
_entity_poly.entity_id
_entity_poly.type
_entity_poly.pdbx_seq_one_letter_code
_entity_poly.pdbx_strand_id
1 'polypeptide(L)'
;VTGSDNSVSYNVVENVFGESSPEDIINIYQSHGIKQSPIVIKSNWLRGGGPSLSGGGILLGDLGGSYQIAEDNILVDPGQYGIGIGGGNNMTLRNNKVYAKQQYFTNVAISICNWSEKQSGPSHSITVENNTVNYTNREGISVKSWWIYENMEPVTGIETNKYDPKLDASILPDIIINR
;
A
#
# COMPACT_ATOMS: atom_id res chain seq x y z
N VAL A 1 -0.38 12.46 -13.21
CA VAL A 1 0.57 12.12 -14.31
C VAL A 1 -0.14 11.25 -15.33
N THR A 2 0.09 11.47 -16.62
CA THR A 2 -0.50 10.66 -17.69
C THR A 2 0.55 10.34 -18.73
N GLY A 3 0.65 9.08 -19.15
CA GLY A 3 1.57 8.65 -20.19
C GLY A 3 2.24 7.31 -19.91
N SER A 4 3.16 6.91 -20.79
CA SER A 4 3.96 5.69 -20.62
C SER A 4 5.14 5.91 -19.69
N ASP A 5 5.70 4.80 -19.22
CA ASP A 5 7.03 4.67 -18.61
C ASP A 5 7.19 5.42 -17.29
N ASN A 6 6.06 5.61 -16.59
CA ASN A 6 6.01 6.22 -15.27
C ASN A 6 6.29 5.17 -14.19
N SER A 7 7.27 5.44 -13.34
CA SER A 7 7.67 4.49 -12.30
C SER A 7 8.23 5.18 -11.05
N VAL A 8 7.89 4.62 -9.89
CA VAL A 8 8.54 4.90 -8.60
C VAL A 8 9.11 3.58 -8.12
N SER A 9 10.36 3.30 -8.49
CA SER A 9 10.95 1.98 -8.27
C SER A 9 12.36 2.01 -7.74
N TYR A 10 12.70 0.95 -6.98
CA TYR A 10 14.04 0.72 -6.42
C TYR A 10 14.51 1.84 -5.47
N ASN A 11 13.58 2.54 -4.83
CA ASN A 11 13.90 3.56 -3.84
C ASN A 11 14.02 2.96 -2.44
N VAL A 12 14.75 3.67 -1.59
CA VAL A 12 14.76 3.44 -0.15
C VAL A 12 14.25 4.70 0.53
N VAL A 13 13.27 4.55 1.43
CA VAL A 13 12.72 5.64 2.24
C VAL A 13 12.75 5.23 3.70
N GLU A 14 13.33 6.09 4.54
CA GLU A 14 13.38 5.91 5.99
C GLU A 14 12.80 7.16 6.67
N ASN A 15 11.60 7.01 7.23
CA ASN A 15 10.95 8.04 8.03
C ASN A 15 11.25 7.77 9.51
N VAL A 16 11.83 8.76 10.19
CA VAL A 16 12.10 8.72 11.61
C VAL A 16 10.91 9.26 12.39
N PHE A 17 10.36 8.45 13.29
CA PHE A 17 9.20 8.83 14.11
C PHE A 17 9.51 10.06 14.97
N GLY A 18 8.61 11.04 14.97
CA GLY A 18 8.78 12.31 15.69
C GLY A 18 9.57 13.37 14.91
N GLU A 19 10.30 12.97 13.86
CA GLU A 19 11.03 13.88 12.96
C GLU A 19 10.36 14.00 11.59
N SER A 20 9.64 12.95 11.18
CA SER A 20 8.89 12.88 9.92
C SER A 20 7.56 12.19 10.15
N SER A 21 6.50 12.72 9.53
CA SER A 21 5.14 12.19 9.62
C SER A 21 4.43 12.40 8.28
N PRO A 22 4.78 11.62 7.24
CA PRO A 22 4.08 11.70 5.98
C PRO A 22 2.60 11.32 6.17
N GLU A 23 1.74 11.85 5.31
CA GLU A 23 0.39 11.30 5.15
C GLU A 23 0.54 9.91 4.52
N ASP A 24 0.90 9.86 3.23
CA ASP A 24 1.33 8.63 2.58
C ASP A 24 2.80 8.73 2.16
N ILE A 25 3.55 7.64 2.25
CA ILE A 25 4.95 7.63 1.81
C ILE A 25 5.02 7.73 0.28
N ILE A 26 4.17 6.99 -0.43
CA ILE A 26 3.99 7.08 -1.88
C ILE A 26 2.49 7.16 -2.16
N ASN A 27 2.05 8.24 -2.79
CA ASN A 27 0.66 8.42 -3.20
C ASN A 27 0.60 8.68 -4.72
N ILE A 28 -0.27 7.93 -5.40
CA ILE A 28 -0.49 8.03 -6.83
C ILE A 28 -1.83 8.73 -7.09
N TYR A 29 -1.81 10.04 -6.86
CA TYR A 29 -2.95 10.93 -7.01
C TYR A 29 -3.31 11.16 -8.49
N GLN A 30 -4.57 10.89 -8.86
CA GLN A 30 -5.18 11.19 -10.17
C GLN A 30 -4.26 10.95 -11.37
N SER A 31 -3.63 9.77 -11.39
CA SER A 31 -2.64 9.43 -12.40
C SER A 31 -3.04 8.21 -13.21
N HIS A 32 -2.71 8.25 -14.50
CA HIS A 32 -3.23 7.33 -15.50
C HIS A 32 -2.08 6.75 -16.33
N GLY A 33 -1.80 5.47 -16.10
CA GLY A 33 -1.02 4.66 -17.03
C GLY A 33 -1.88 4.19 -18.20
N ILE A 34 -1.31 3.34 -19.02
CA ILE A 34 -2.03 2.63 -20.09
C ILE A 34 -1.79 1.13 -19.97
N LYS A 35 -2.65 0.30 -20.58
CA LYS A 35 -2.54 -1.16 -20.50
C LYS A 35 -1.15 -1.69 -20.88
N GLN A 36 -0.51 -1.09 -21.88
CA GLN A 36 0.82 -1.48 -22.36
C GLN A 36 1.97 -0.90 -21.51
N SER A 37 1.69 0.10 -20.67
CA SER A 37 2.68 0.81 -19.85
C SER A 37 1.97 1.38 -18.61
N PRO A 38 1.62 0.52 -17.63
CA PRO A 38 1.02 0.95 -16.38
C PRO A 38 2.02 1.79 -15.56
N ILE A 39 1.52 2.59 -14.61
CA ILE A 39 2.38 3.24 -13.62
C ILE A 39 2.86 2.16 -12.65
N VAL A 40 4.19 2.01 -12.51
CA VAL A 40 4.77 0.92 -11.71
C VAL A 40 5.44 1.45 -10.44
N ILE A 41 4.99 0.94 -9.29
CA ILE A 41 5.56 1.20 -7.98
C ILE A 41 6.19 -0.10 -7.52
N LYS A 42 7.51 -0.24 -7.71
CA LYS A 42 8.15 -1.55 -7.61
C LYS A 42 9.43 -1.59 -6.80
N SER A 43 9.57 -2.64 -5.99
CA SER A 43 10.82 -2.97 -5.30
C SER A 43 11.38 -1.83 -4.45
N ASN A 44 10.48 -1.02 -3.88
CA ASN A 44 10.86 -0.01 -2.90
C ASN A 44 10.99 -0.63 -1.51
N TRP A 45 11.90 -0.10 -0.71
CA TRP A 45 12.01 -0.37 0.72
C TRP A 45 11.54 0.86 1.49
N LEU A 46 10.43 0.72 2.20
CA LEU A 46 9.84 1.80 2.98
C LEU A 46 9.86 1.42 4.45
N ARG A 47 10.50 2.24 5.28
CA ARG A 47 10.50 2.08 6.73
C ARG A 47 9.99 3.34 7.41
N GLY A 48 9.09 3.14 8.36
CA GLY A 48 8.55 4.20 9.18
C GLY A 48 7.51 5.05 8.46
N GLY A 49 6.63 5.65 9.24
CA GLY A 49 5.53 6.50 8.80
C GLY A 49 4.63 6.83 9.98
N GLY A 50 3.48 7.43 9.71
CA GLY A 50 2.56 7.89 10.75
C GLY A 50 3.14 9.05 11.60
N PRO A 51 2.40 9.52 12.63
CA PRO A 51 1.17 8.94 13.19
C PRO A 51 -0.13 9.42 12.53
N SER A 52 -0.13 9.77 11.23
CA SER A 52 -1.37 10.10 10.53
C SER A 52 -2.45 9.03 10.75
N LEU A 53 -3.67 9.48 11.05
CA LEU A 53 -4.84 8.62 11.28
C LEU A 53 -5.48 8.14 9.99
N SER A 54 -5.11 8.73 8.84
CA SER A 54 -5.61 8.38 7.52
C SER A 54 -4.51 7.89 6.60
N GLY A 55 -3.25 8.13 6.94
CA GLY A 55 -2.08 7.88 6.11
C GLY A 55 -1.42 6.49 6.24
N GLY A 56 -0.60 6.14 5.25
CA GLY A 56 0.04 4.82 5.18
C GLY A 56 1.28 4.77 4.29
N GLY A 57 1.61 3.56 3.83
CA GLY A 57 2.79 3.34 2.99
C GLY A 57 2.59 3.75 1.54
N ILE A 58 1.84 2.93 0.80
CA ILE A 58 1.60 3.15 -0.64
C ILE A 58 0.10 3.24 -0.89
N LEU A 59 -0.36 4.32 -1.52
CA LEU A 59 -1.74 4.49 -1.99
C LEU A 59 -1.80 4.60 -3.51
N LEU A 60 -2.46 3.63 -4.15
CA LEU A 60 -2.83 3.72 -5.55
C LEU A 60 -4.19 4.40 -5.72
N GLY A 61 -4.36 5.15 -6.80
CA GLY A 61 -5.67 5.63 -7.22
C GLY A 61 -6.32 6.66 -6.29
N ASP A 62 -5.53 7.47 -5.59
CA ASP A 62 -6.07 8.54 -4.76
C ASP A 62 -6.80 9.58 -5.63
N LEU A 63 -8.06 9.84 -5.27
CA LEU A 63 -9.02 10.61 -6.07
C LEU A 63 -9.21 10.08 -7.51
N GLY A 64 -9.01 8.77 -7.70
CA GLY A 64 -9.11 8.06 -8.97
C GLY A 64 -7.75 7.81 -9.64
N GLY A 65 -7.80 7.27 -10.85
CA GLY A 65 -6.61 6.88 -11.61
C GLY A 65 -6.86 5.64 -12.44
N SER A 66 -5.88 5.23 -13.23
CA SER A 66 -5.97 3.96 -13.96
C SER A 66 -4.61 3.33 -14.26
N TYR A 67 -4.63 2.00 -14.43
CA TYR A 67 -3.46 1.20 -14.83
C TYR A 67 -2.26 1.45 -13.92
N GLN A 68 -2.41 1.13 -12.64
CA GLN A 68 -1.35 1.29 -11.64
C GLN A 68 -1.06 -0.07 -10.99
N ILE A 69 0.23 -0.34 -10.78
CA ILE A 69 0.69 -1.59 -10.19
C ILE A 69 1.65 -1.26 -9.06
N ALA A 70 1.38 -1.76 -7.86
CA ALA A 70 2.36 -1.82 -6.78
C ALA A 70 2.80 -3.26 -6.58
N GLU A 71 4.07 -3.55 -6.85
CA GLU A 71 4.60 -4.91 -6.78
C GLU A 71 5.98 -5.04 -6.12
N ASP A 72 6.19 -6.16 -5.46
CA ASP A 72 7.47 -6.55 -4.88
C ASP A 72 8.07 -5.51 -3.90
N ASN A 73 7.24 -4.66 -3.29
CA ASN A 73 7.68 -3.68 -2.30
C ASN A 73 7.79 -4.32 -0.91
N ILE A 74 8.69 -3.80 -0.07
CA ILE A 74 8.85 -4.19 1.32
C ILE A 74 8.57 -2.97 2.21
N LEU A 75 7.58 -3.09 3.08
CA LEU A 75 7.12 -2.03 3.97
C LEU A 75 7.25 -2.48 5.43
N VAL A 76 7.88 -1.67 6.27
CA VAL A 76 8.07 -1.91 7.71
C VAL A 76 7.58 -0.69 8.50
N ASP A 77 6.58 -0.89 9.38
CA ASP A 77 5.94 0.15 10.18
C ASP A 77 5.50 1.39 9.35
N PRO A 78 4.80 1.22 8.20
CA PRO A 78 4.60 2.31 7.24
C PRO A 78 3.49 3.32 7.61
N GLY A 79 2.67 3.07 8.64
CA GLY A 79 1.62 4.01 9.05
C GLY A 79 0.36 3.35 9.62
N GLN A 80 -0.77 4.04 9.50
CA GLN A 80 -2.07 3.53 9.96
C GLN A 80 -2.52 2.36 9.06
N TYR A 81 -2.31 2.46 7.75
CA TYR A 81 -2.40 1.33 6.85
C TYR A 81 -1.07 1.04 6.12
N GLY A 82 -0.92 -0.19 5.64
CA GLY A 82 0.29 -0.60 4.92
C GLY A 82 0.32 -0.17 3.46
N ILE A 83 -0.55 -0.76 2.66
CA ILE A 83 -0.68 -0.52 1.22
C ILE A 83 -2.16 -0.52 0.83
N GLY A 84 -2.55 0.27 -0.16
CA GLY A 84 -3.97 0.37 -0.51
C GLY A 84 -4.29 0.83 -1.92
N ILE A 85 -5.58 0.73 -2.23
CA ILE A 85 -6.19 1.28 -3.44
C ILE A 85 -7.34 2.18 -2.97
N GLY A 86 -7.20 3.48 -3.28
CA GLY A 86 -8.13 4.56 -2.92
C GLY A 86 -9.21 4.84 -3.98
N GLY A 87 -9.14 4.21 -5.15
CA GLY A 87 -10.09 4.45 -6.24
C GLY A 87 -9.57 4.07 -7.62
N GLY A 88 -10.38 4.29 -8.65
CA GLY A 88 -9.99 4.13 -10.06
C GLY A 88 -10.16 2.72 -10.63
N ASN A 89 -9.48 2.43 -11.74
CA ASN A 89 -9.63 1.16 -12.45
C ASN A 89 -8.31 0.54 -12.94
N ASN A 90 -8.32 -0.78 -13.18
CA ASN A 90 -7.15 -1.54 -13.60
C ASN A 90 -5.99 -1.38 -12.60
N MET A 91 -6.27 -1.67 -11.34
CA MET A 91 -5.33 -1.52 -10.23
C MET A 91 -4.83 -2.88 -9.77
N THR A 92 -3.55 -2.96 -9.41
CA THR A 92 -2.95 -4.21 -8.93
C THR A 92 -2.04 -3.98 -7.73
N LEU A 93 -2.30 -4.70 -6.63
CA LEU A 93 -1.35 -4.89 -5.53
C LEU A 93 -0.90 -6.34 -5.55
N ARG A 94 0.39 -6.61 -5.80
CA ARG A 94 0.88 -7.99 -5.81
C ARG A 94 2.26 -8.22 -5.23
N ASN A 95 2.48 -9.38 -4.62
CA ASN A 95 3.78 -9.82 -4.13
C ASN A 95 4.46 -8.88 -3.13
N ASN A 96 3.73 -7.95 -2.51
CA ASN A 96 4.29 -7.04 -1.52
C ASN A 96 4.44 -7.75 -0.17
N LYS A 97 5.43 -7.32 0.63
CA LYS A 97 5.61 -7.73 2.01
C LYS A 97 5.37 -6.55 2.93
N VAL A 98 4.43 -6.69 3.86
CA VAL A 98 4.01 -5.59 4.73
C VAL A 98 4.02 -6.03 6.18
N TYR A 99 4.89 -5.41 6.97
CA TYR A 99 4.97 -5.62 8.40
C TYR A 99 4.65 -4.34 9.16
N ALA A 100 3.92 -4.45 10.27
CA ALA A 100 3.92 -3.42 11.31
C ALA A 100 3.72 -4.00 12.70
N LYS A 101 4.42 -3.40 13.67
CA LYS A 101 4.16 -3.61 15.10
C LYS A 101 2.92 -2.87 15.57
N GLN A 102 2.45 -3.22 16.76
CA GLN A 102 1.39 -2.48 17.44
C GLN A 102 1.85 -1.07 17.79
N GLN A 103 1.15 -0.07 17.25
CA GLN A 103 1.28 1.33 17.63
C GLN A 103 -0.12 1.91 17.81
N TYR A 104 -0.23 3.06 18.48
CA TYR A 104 -1.54 3.66 18.80
C TYR A 104 -2.36 4.07 17.55
N PHE A 105 -1.71 4.17 16.39
CA PHE A 105 -2.32 4.52 15.11
C PHE A 105 -2.38 3.35 14.11
N THR A 106 -1.72 2.21 14.36
CA THR A 106 -1.69 1.08 13.42
C THR A 106 -3.07 0.45 13.27
N ASN A 107 -3.51 0.15 12.04
CA ASN A 107 -4.85 -0.39 11.78
C ASN A 107 -4.83 -1.65 10.90
N VAL A 108 -4.48 -1.54 9.60
CA VAL A 108 -4.65 -2.65 8.63
C VAL A 108 -3.51 -2.73 7.62
N ALA A 109 -3.06 -3.93 7.25
CA ALA A 109 -1.96 -4.07 6.29
C ALA A 109 -2.36 -3.67 4.87
N ILE A 110 -3.54 -4.09 4.42
CA ILE A 110 -4.07 -3.77 3.08
C ILE A 110 -5.44 -3.10 3.22
N SER A 111 -5.61 -1.91 2.63
CA SER A 111 -6.88 -1.18 2.65
C SER A 111 -7.36 -0.90 1.23
N ILE A 112 -8.57 -1.39 0.90
CA ILE A 112 -9.18 -1.22 -0.42
C ILE A 112 -10.52 -0.51 -0.24
N CYS A 113 -10.55 0.80 -0.50
CA CYS A 113 -11.75 1.62 -0.31
C CYS A 113 -11.70 2.89 -1.14
N ASN A 114 -12.79 3.22 -1.84
CA ASN A 114 -12.90 4.49 -2.56
C ASN A 114 -13.77 5.50 -1.81
N TRP A 115 -13.15 6.29 -0.93
CA TRP A 115 -13.81 7.41 -0.25
C TRP A 115 -14.19 8.56 -1.19
N SER A 116 -13.61 8.57 -2.40
CA SER A 116 -13.78 9.62 -3.41
C SER A 116 -14.75 9.26 -4.53
N GLU A 117 -15.53 8.18 -4.41
CA GLU A 117 -16.35 7.64 -5.50
C GLU A 117 -17.29 8.69 -6.12
N LYS A 118 -17.88 9.56 -5.29
CA LYS A 118 -18.75 10.63 -5.78
C LYS A 118 -18.04 11.61 -6.72
N GLN A 119 -16.72 11.74 -6.57
CA GLN A 119 -15.87 12.65 -7.33
C GLN A 119 -15.13 11.92 -8.47
N SER A 120 -14.65 10.70 -8.23
CA SER A 120 -13.78 9.95 -9.15
C SER A 120 -14.49 8.84 -9.92
N GLY A 121 -15.74 8.54 -9.57
CA GLY A 121 -16.54 7.45 -10.13
C GLY A 121 -16.28 6.09 -9.44
N PRO A 122 -17.08 5.07 -9.80
CA PRO A 122 -16.95 3.74 -9.22
C PRO A 122 -15.63 3.07 -9.63
N SER A 123 -15.05 2.33 -8.71
CA SER A 123 -13.84 1.56 -8.96
C SER A 123 -14.15 0.20 -9.58
N HIS A 124 -13.27 -0.32 -10.43
CA HIS A 124 -13.43 -1.66 -11.00
C HIS A 124 -12.11 -2.26 -11.50
N SER A 125 -12.13 -3.57 -11.81
CA SER A 125 -10.94 -4.28 -12.31
C SER A 125 -9.76 -4.19 -11.34
N ILE A 126 -10.02 -4.54 -10.09
CA ILE A 126 -9.04 -4.51 -8.99
C ILE A 126 -8.51 -5.93 -8.76
N THR A 127 -7.19 -6.03 -8.66
CA THR A 127 -6.48 -7.28 -8.30
C THR A 127 -5.63 -7.04 -7.06
N VAL A 128 -5.78 -7.91 -6.07
CA VAL A 128 -4.97 -7.89 -4.84
C VAL A 128 -4.53 -9.31 -4.56
N GLU A 129 -3.30 -9.68 -4.90
CA GLU A 129 -2.87 -11.08 -4.93
C GLU A 129 -1.47 -11.31 -4.35
N ASN A 130 -1.24 -12.48 -3.75
CA ASN A 130 0.07 -12.97 -3.35
C ASN A 130 0.85 -12.05 -2.38
N ASN A 131 0.20 -11.10 -1.72
CA ASN A 131 0.84 -10.27 -0.71
C ASN A 131 1.01 -11.06 0.59
N THR A 132 2.09 -10.78 1.31
CA THR A 132 2.42 -11.40 2.60
C THR A 132 2.40 -10.33 3.69
N VAL A 133 1.60 -10.53 4.73
CA VAL A 133 1.42 -9.51 5.77
C VAL A 133 1.60 -10.06 7.18
N ASN A 134 2.10 -9.22 8.07
CA ASN A 134 2.02 -9.39 9.52
C ASN A 134 1.91 -8.01 10.15
N TYR A 135 0.70 -7.62 10.55
CA TYR A 135 0.38 -6.23 10.83
C TYR A 135 -0.52 -6.18 12.05
N THR A 136 0.06 -5.78 13.17
CA THR A 136 -0.63 -5.76 14.46
C THR A 136 -1.34 -4.43 14.64
N ASN A 137 -2.67 -4.43 14.68
CA ASN A 137 -3.44 -3.22 14.89
C ASN A 137 -3.24 -2.63 16.31
N ARG A 138 -3.73 -1.42 16.54
CA ARG A 138 -3.64 -0.71 17.84
C ARG A 138 -4.22 -1.49 19.03
N GLU A 139 -5.15 -2.40 18.79
CA GLU A 139 -5.78 -3.25 19.80
C GLU A 139 -4.96 -4.54 20.08
N GLY A 140 -3.84 -4.75 19.39
CA GLY A 140 -2.98 -5.91 19.54
C GLY A 140 -3.38 -7.11 18.67
N ILE A 141 -4.27 -6.91 17.70
CA ILE A 141 -4.77 -7.96 16.82
C ILE A 141 -3.85 -8.07 15.60
N SER A 142 -3.22 -9.23 15.41
CA SER A 142 -2.41 -9.54 14.22
C SER A 142 -2.90 -10.82 13.53
N VAL A 143 -3.96 -10.70 12.73
CA VAL A 143 -4.52 -11.76 11.89
C VAL A 143 -5.09 -11.14 10.61
N LYS A 144 -5.11 -11.89 9.50
CA LYS A 144 -5.75 -11.55 8.19
C LYS A 144 -6.01 -10.05 8.01
N SER A 145 -4.94 -9.27 7.90
CA SER A 145 -4.99 -7.81 8.04
C SER A 145 -5.23 -7.12 6.69
N TRP A 146 -6.32 -7.47 6.03
CA TRP A 146 -6.79 -6.78 4.82
C TRP A 146 -8.28 -6.49 4.91
N TRP A 147 -8.65 -5.28 4.53
CA TRP A 147 -10.02 -4.79 4.57
C TRP A 147 -10.43 -4.27 3.19
N ILE A 148 -11.61 -4.69 2.74
CA ILE A 148 -12.20 -4.30 1.47
C ILE A 148 -13.57 -3.69 1.78
N TYR A 149 -13.79 -2.48 1.29
CA TYR A 149 -15.10 -1.85 1.35
C TYR A 149 -15.97 -2.29 0.17
N GLU A 150 -17.29 -2.36 0.39
CA GLU A 150 -18.25 -2.89 -0.59
C GLU A 150 -18.18 -2.19 -1.96
N ASN A 151 -17.81 -0.91 -1.97
CA ASN A 151 -17.70 -0.12 -3.20
C ASN A 151 -16.47 -0.40 -4.06
N MET A 152 -15.61 -1.30 -3.61
CA MET A 152 -14.45 -1.78 -4.35
C MET A 152 -14.63 -3.21 -4.88
N GLU A 153 -15.74 -3.86 -4.52
CA GLU A 153 -16.03 -5.21 -4.98
C GLU A 153 -16.50 -5.23 -6.45
N PRO A 154 -16.16 -6.29 -7.21
CA PRO A 154 -15.36 -7.45 -6.81
C PRO A 154 -13.84 -7.20 -6.88
N VAL A 155 -13.10 -7.81 -5.95
CA VAL A 155 -11.63 -7.84 -5.94
C VAL A 155 -11.13 -9.23 -6.31
N THR A 156 -10.26 -9.32 -7.32
CA THR A 156 -9.69 -10.61 -7.78
C THR A 156 -8.43 -10.97 -7.00
N GLY A 157 -8.24 -12.26 -6.69
CA GLY A 157 -7.00 -12.81 -6.14
C GLY A 157 -6.83 -12.63 -4.63
N ILE A 158 -7.80 -12.04 -3.94
CA ILE A 158 -7.70 -11.72 -2.51
C ILE A 158 -7.39 -12.95 -1.64
N GLU A 159 -7.89 -14.12 -2.04
CA GLU A 159 -7.69 -15.42 -1.41
C GLU A 159 -6.24 -15.92 -1.43
N THR A 160 -5.41 -15.37 -2.32
CA THR A 160 -3.99 -15.75 -2.45
C THR A 160 -3.09 -14.97 -1.48
N ASN A 161 -3.60 -13.90 -0.84
CA ASN A 161 -2.85 -13.18 0.17
C ASN A 161 -2.73 -14.02 1.44
N LYS A 162 -1.59 -13.90 2.12
CA LYS A 162 -1.30 -14.69 3.31
C LYS A 162 -0.89 -13.81 4.48
N TYR A 163 -1.39 -14.19 5.65
CA TYR A 163 -0.80 -13.78 6.91
C TYR A 163 0.37 -14.71 7.23
N ASP A 164 1.55 -14.15 7.50
CA ASP A 164 2.75 -14.90 7.87
C ASP A 164 3.27 -14.43 9.24
N PRO A 165 3.04 -15.17 10.33
CA PRO A 165 3.46 -14.75 11.67
C PRO A 165 4.99 -14.69 11.84
N LYS A 166 5.77 -15.21 10.89
CA LYS A 166 7.24 -15.13 10.91
C LYS A 166 7.77 -13.91 10.15
N LEU A 167 6.91 -13.17 9.44
CA LEU A 167 7.29 -11.91 8.83
C LEU A 167 7.46 -10.87 9.94
N ASP A 168 8.66 -10.33 10.12
CA ASP A 168 8.95 -9.31 11.13
C ASP A 168 9.78 -8.16 10.54
N ALA A 169 10.18 -7.20 11.38
CA ALA A 169 10.94 -6.03 10.93
C ALA A 169 12.28 -6.36 10.26
N SER A 170 12.86 -7.55 10.51
CA SER A 170 14.14 -8.00 9.92
C SER A 170 14.05 -8.30 8.42
N ILE A 171 12.86 -8.21 7.82
CA ILE A 171 12.68 -8.24 6.36
C ILE A 171 13.44 -7.11 5.65
N LEU A 172 13.81 -6.06 6.38
CA LEU A 172 14.75 -5.03 5.97
C LEU A 172 15.99 -5.05 6.89
N PRO A 173 17.21 -4.81 6.37
CA PRO A 173 18.42 -4.66 7.18
C PRO A 173 18.32 -3.47 8.14
N ASP A 174 19.00 -3.48 9.29
CA ASP A 174 18.92 -2.40 10.29
C ASP A 174 19.20 -1.00 9.71
N ILE A 175 20.12 -0.89 8.75
CA ILE A 175 20.40 0.34 8.00
C ILE A 175 19.98 0.11 6.55
N ILE A 176 19.09 0.96 6.04
CA ILE A 176 18.61 0.88 4.65
C ILE A 176 19.12 2.05 3.78
N ILE A 177 19.37 3.21 4.39
CA ILE A 177 19.95 4.37 3.71
C ILE A 177 21.42 4.10 3.31
N ASN A 178 21.81 4.53 2.11
CA ASN A 178 23.11 4.30 1.45
C ASN A 178 23.31 2.92 0.79
N ARG A 179 22.24 2.36 0.23
CA ARG A 179 22.28 1.16 -0.60
C ARG A 179 22.96 1.40 -1.96
#